data_AF-A0A352ADP2-F1
#
_entry.id   AF-A0A352ADP2-F1
#
_cell.length_a   1.000
_cell.length_b   1.000
_cell.length_c   1.000
_cell.angle_alpha   90.00
_cell.angle_beta   90.00
_cell.angle_gamma   90.00
#
_symmetry.space_group_name_H-M   'P 1'
#
loop_
_entity.id
_entity.type
_entity.pdbx_description
1 polymer ?
#
loop_
_entity_poly.entity_id
_entity_poly.type
_entity_poly.pdbx_seq_one_letter_code
_entity_poly.pdbx_strand_id
1 'polypeptide(L)'
;DGDQMAVHVPLSLEAQAEARLLMLASHNILSPATGRPIVAPSQDMVLGCYYLTAENPTALKGAGRYFTNMEDAIKAYEQKQVDLHAYIWVRFDGTVDSEEPDDEAISVERGQDGTVTKVYNYRRVREAADGTLISQYIRTTTGRIIYNKAIQETLIS
;
A
#
# COMPACT_ATOMS: atom_id res chain seq x y z
N ASP A 1 26.88 9.04 17.11
CA ASP A 1 27.46 8.54 18.38
C ASP A 1 28.99 8.47 18.34
N GLY A 2 29.61 8.24 17.18
CA GLY A 2 31.07 8.14 17.05
C GLY A 2 31.58 6.69 17.03
N ASP A 3 30.69 5.75 16.71
CA ASP A 3 31.00 4.32 16.69
C ASP A 3 32.01 3.97 15.59
N GLN A 4 32.90 3.02 15.89
CA GLN A 4 33.92 2.53 14.96
C GLN A 4 33.63 1.09 14.56
N MET A 5 33.89 0.76 13.28
CA MET A 5 33.75 -0.59 12.75
C MET A 5 35.05 -1.04 12.07
N ALA A 6 35.54 -2.23 12.45
CA ALA A 6 36.73 -2.84 11.84
C ALA A 6 36.39 -3.50 10.50
N VAL A 7 37.34 -3.47 9.56
CA VAL A 7 37.20 -4.06 8.21
C VAL A 7 38.25 -5.15 8.03
N HIS A 8 37.81 -6.33 7.57
CA HIS A 8 38.66 -7.49 7.34
C HIS A 8 38.47 -8.01 5.91
N VAL A 9 39.53 -8.59 5.32
CA VAL A 9 39.51 -9.10 3.94
C VAL A 9 39.78 -10.62 3.95
N PRO A 10 38.83 -11.46 3.53
CA PRO A 10 39.06 -12.90 3.42
C PRO A 10 39.95 -13.20 2.21
N LEU A 11 41.00 -14.02 2.42
CA LEU A 11 42.02 -14.28 1.40
C LEU A 11 41.85 -15.61 0.68
N SER A 12 41.50 -16.69 1.38
CA SER A 12 41.35 -18.02 0.76
C SER A 12 40.04 -18.14 -0.02
N LEU A 13 39.99 -19.03 -1.00
CA LEU A 13 38.80 -19.25 -1.82
C LEU A 13 37.62 -19.75 -0.97
N GLU A 14 37.92 -20.59 0.02
CA GLU A 14 36.95 -21.13 0.98
C GLU A 14 36.37 -20.01 1.84
N ALA A 15 37.21 -19.14 2.41
CA ALA A 15 36.77 -18.02 3.23
C ALA A 15 35.95 -17.01 2.42
N GLN A 16 36.30 -16.78 1.15
CA GLN A 16 35.52 -15.92 0.25
C GLN A 16 34.15 -16.54 -0.06
N ALA A 17 34.09 -17.85 -0.31
CA ALA A 17 32.83 -18.55 -0.55
C ALA A 17 31.92 -18.51 0.67
N GLU A 18 32.46 -18.76 1.87
CA GLU A 18 31.71 -18.70 3.12
C GLU A 18 31.18 -17.30 3.41
N ALA A 19 32.03 -16.27 3.25
CA ALA A 19 31.62 -14.89 3.44
C ALA A 19 30.45 -14.49 2.52
N ARG A 20 30.48 -14.94 1.26
CA ARG A 20 29.43 -14.65 0.28
C ARG A 20 28.16 -15.44 0.48
N LEU A 21 28.25 -16.71 0.88
CA LEU A 21 27.09 -17.58 1.00
C LEU A 21 26.42 -17.47 2.37
N LEU A 22 27.19 -17.40 3.46
CA LEU A 22 26.68 -17.46 4.83
C LEU A 22 26.70 -16.11 5.56
N MET A 23 27.69 -15.25 5.27
CA MET A 23 27.86 -14.00 6.03
C MET A 23 27.32 -12.75 5.31
N LEU A 24 26.84 -12.90 4.07
CA LEU A 24 26.33 -11.77 3.28
C LEU A 24 25.09 -11.19 3.96
N ALA A 25 25.09 -9.87 4.17
CA ALA A 25 24.05 -9.18 4.96
C ALA A 25 22.62 -9.42 4.42
N SER A 26 22.45 -9.52 3.09
CA SER A 26 21.15 -9.79 2.45
C SER A 26 20.58 -11.17 2.77
N HIS A 27 21.39 -12.13 3.24
CA HIS A 27 20.91 -13.44 3.69
C HIS A 27 20.52 -13.42 5.18
N ASN A 28 20.99 -12.44 5.94
CA ASN A 28 20.83 -12.37 7.39
C ASN A 28 19.63 -11.49 7.80
N ILE A 29 18.44 -11.81 7.26
CA ILE A 29 17.22 -11.01 7.48
C ILE A 29 16.50 -11.39 8.80
N LEU A 30 16.70 -12.61 9.29
CA LEU A 30 16.03 -13.14 10.47
C LEU A 30 16.98 -13.27 11.67
N SER A 31 16.44 -13.09 12.88
CA SER A 31 17.12 -13.39 14.13
C SER A 31 17.31 -14.91 14.29
N PRO A 32 18.54 -15.41 14.51
CA PRO A 32 18.77 -16.85 14.76
C PRO A 32 18.07 -17.38 16.00
N ALA A 33 17.85 -16.51 17.01
CA ALA A 33 17.29 -16.92 18.30
C ALA A 33 15.76 -16.99 18.29
N THR A 34 15.09 -16.14 17.49
CA THR A 34 13.63 -15.96 17.56
C THR A 34 12.90 -16.21 16.24
N GLY A 35 13.63 -16.30 15.12
CA GLY A 35 13.06 -16.40 13.78
C GLY A 35 12.34 -15.13 13.30
N ARG A 36 12.33 -14.05 14.10
CA ARG A 36 11.71 -12.78 13.71
C ARG A 36 12.63 -11.95 12.82
N PRO A 37 12.10 -11.12 11.91
CA PRO A 37 12.90 -10.20 11.10
C PRO A 37 13.71 -9.23 11.98
N ILE A 38 14.99 -9.07 11.67
CA ILE A 38 15.88 -8.06 12.30
C ILE A 38 16.14 -6.87 11.38
N VAL A 39 15.90 -7.04 10.08
CA VAL A 39 15.94 -5.96 9.10
C VAL A 39 14.52 -5.42 8.97
N ALA A 40 14.18 -4.44 9.81
CA ALA A 40 12.92 -3.72 9.76
C ALA A 40 13.18 -2.22 9.53
N PRO A 41 12.26 -1.50 8.87
CA PRO A 41 12.33 -0.05 8.80
C PRO A 41 12.44 0.57 10.21
N SER A 42 13.26 1.61 10.36
CA SER A 42 13.48 2.33 11.62
C SER A 42 13.42 3.84 11.41
N GLN A 43 13.22 4.57 12.52
CA GLN A 43 13.28 6.04 12.60
C GLN A 43 12.51 6.74 11.46
N ASP A 44 13.22 7.41 10.55
CA ASP A 44 12.65 8.22 9.48
C ASP A 44 11.84 7.41 8.48
N MET A 45 12.21 6.15 8.23
CA MET A 45 11.42 5.28 7.36
C MET A 45 10.05 4.98 7.97
N VAL A 46 10.02 4.68 9.27
CA VAL A 46 8.75 4.43 10.00
C VAL A 46 7.90 5.70 9.99
N LEU A 47 8.52 6.85 10.27
CA LEU A 47 7.83 8.13 10.25
C LEU A 47 7.27 8.47 8.86
N GLY A 48 8.03 8.21 7.79
CA GLY A 48 7.61 8.42 6.41
C GLY A 48 6.42 7.54 6.03
N CYS A 49 6.49 6.24 6.29
CA CYS A 49 5.39 5.31 6.04
C CYS A 49 4.13 5.66 6.85
N TYR A 50 4.31 6.03 8.12
CA TYR A 50 3.21 6.50 8.97
C TYR A 50 2.60 7.77 8.39
N TYR A 51 3.40 8.78 8.04
CA TYR A 51 2.90 10.03 7.50
C TYR A 51 2.15 9.82 6.16
N LEU A 52 2.61 8.92 5.29
CA LEU A 52 1.91 8.60 4.05
C LEU A 52 0.53 7.97 4.28
N THR A 53 0.38 7.18 5.35
CA THR A 53 -0.83 6.37 5.57
C THR A 53 -1.79 6.96 6.61
N ALA A 54 -1.32 7.94 7.38
CA ALA A 54 -2.06 8.65 8.41
C ALA A 54 -3.31 9.33 7.86
N GLU A 55 -4.32 9.42 8.72
CA GLU A 55 -5.57 10.10 8.43
C GLU A 55 -5.46 11.56 8.86
N ASN A 56 -5.88 12.45 7.97
CA ASN A 56 -6.00 13.87 8.29
C ASN A 56 -7.35 14.40 7.76
N PRO A 57 -8.39 14.43 8.61
CA PRO A 57 -9.72 14.91 8.21
C PRO A 57 -9.74 16.37 7.74
N THR A 58 -8.71 17.15 8.04
CA THR A 58 -8.61 18.56 7.61
C THR A 58 -8.05 18.71 6.18
N ALA A 59 -7.54 17.63 5.58
CA ALA A 59 -7.08 17.61 4.19
C ALA A 59 -8.31 17.54 3.25
N LEU A 60 -8.81 18.71 2.86
CA LEU A 60 -10.04 18.84 2.10
C LEU A 60 -9.82 19.03 0.60
N LYS A 61 -8.59 19.38 0.15
CA LYS A 61 -8.36 19.68 -1.26
C LYS A 61 -8.48 18.42 -2.10
N GLY A 62 -9.44 18.43 -3.02
CA GLY A 62 -9.71 17.30 -3.89
C GLY A 62 -10.39 16.11 -3.20
N ALA A 63 -10.89 16.29 -1.97
CA ALA A 63 -11.65 15.25 -1.27
C ALA A 63 -12.93 14.87 -2.02
N GLY A 64 -13.29 13.58 -1.98
CA GLY A 64 -14.46 13.01 -2.64
C GLY A 64 -14.32 12.83 -4.16
N ARG A 65 -13.18 13.21 -4.74
CA ARG A 65 -12.95 13.10 -6.19
C ARG A 65 -12.79 11.64 -6.62
N TYR A 66 -13.31 11.31 -7.80
CA TYR A 66 -13.25 9.98 -8.39
C TYR A 66 -12.11 9.89 -9.42
N PHE A 67 -11.36 8.80 -9.37
CA PHE A 67 -10.27 8.48 -10.30
C PHE A 67 -10.47 7.10 -10.92
N THR A 68 -10.12 6.98 -12.20
CA THR A 68 -10.28 5.75 -12.99
C THR A 68 -9.18 4.73 -12.72
N ASN A 69 -8.03 5.16 -12.20
CA ASN A 69 -6.88 4.32 -11.85
C ASN A 69 -6.01 5.03 -10.79
N MET A 70 -5.02 4.32 -10.26
CA MET A 70 -4.10 4.84 -9.24
C MET A 70 -3.16 5.91 -9.79
N GLU A 71 -2.71 5.76 -11.04
CA GLU A 71 -1.79 6.68 -11.72
C GLU A 71 -2.39 8.09 -11.83
N ASP A 72 -3.67 8.20 -12.14
CA ASP A 72 -4.37 9.47 -12.28
C ASP A 72 -4.52 10.19 -10.94
N ALA A 73 -4.72 9.43 -9.85
CA ALA A 73 -4.72 9.98 -8.49
C ALA A 73 -3.33 10.54 -8.11
N ILE A 74 -2.26 9.81 -8.45
CA ILE A 74 -0.87 10.25 -8.20
C ILE A 74 -0.56 11.51 -9.02
N LYS A 75 -0.88 11.53 -10.32
CA LYS A 75 -0.70 12.71 -11.19
C LYS A 75 -1.45 13.92 -10.65
N ALA A 76 -2.68 13.73 -10.15
CA ALA A 76 -3.45 14.81 -9.57
C ALA A 76 -2.79 15.38 -8.30
N TYR A 77 -2.17 14.54 -7.48
CA TYR A 77 -1.35 14.97 -6.34
C TYR A 77 -0.09 15.72 -6.77
N GLU A 78 0.65 15.23 -7.77
CA GLU A 78 1.83 15.91 -8.33
C GLU A 78 1.49 17.31 -8.88
N GLN A 79 0.31 17.44 -9.49
CA GLN A 79 -0.26 18.71 -9.96
C GLN A 79 -0.86 19.58 -8.84
N LYS A 80 -0.70 19.16 -7.57
CA LYS A 80 -1.22 19.83 -6.37
C LYS A 80 -2.74 20.03 -6.40
N GLN A 81 -3.49 19.17 -7.07
CA GLN A 81 -4.96 19.25 -7.13
C GLN A 81 -5.65 18.46 -6.01
N VAL A 82 -4.94 17.52 -5.40
CA VAL A 82 -5.43 16.67 -4.30
C VAL A 82 -4.37 16.66 -3.21
N ASP A 83 -4.79 16.75 -1.95
CA ASP A 83 -3.88 16.62 -0.81
C ASP A 83 -3.52 15.15 -0.54
N LEU A 84 -2.34 14.90 0.04
CA LEU A 84 -1.84 13.55 0.32
C LEU A 84 -2.84 12.69 1.14
N HIS A 85 -3.50 13.32 2.11
CA HIS A 85 -4.43 12.68 3.05
C HIS A 85 -5.90 12.89 2.71
N ALA A 86 -6.21 13.57 1.60
CA ALA A 86 -7.60 13.76 1.19
C ALA A 86 -8.21 12.41 0.78
N TYR A 87 -9.39 12.11 1.32
CA TYR A 87 -10.12 10.90 0.92
C TYR A 87 -10.63 11.04 -0.51
N ILE A 88 -10.28 10.09 -1.35
CA ILE A 88 -10.65 10.02 -2.77
C ILE A 88 -11.22 8.64 -3.08
N TRP A 89 -11.93 8.53 -4.19
CA TRP A 89 -12.45 7.26 -4.71
C TRP A 89 -11.63 6.83 -5.91
N VAL A 90 -11.05 5.64 -5.87
CA VAL A 90 -10.26 5.11 -6.97
C VAL A 90 -10.85 3.79 -7.44
N ARG A 91 -11.04 3.65 -8.75
CA ARG A 91 -11.48 2.38 -9.34
C ARG A 91 -10.40 1.32 -9.13
N PHE A 92 -10.81 0.16 -8.65
CA PHE A 92 -9.92 -0.96 -8.40
C PHE A 92 -10.64 -2.27 -8.68
N ASP A 93 -10.12 -3.04 -9.62
CA ASP A 93 -10.76 -4.28 -10.08
C ASP A 93 -10.22 -5.53 -9.34
N GLY A 94 -9.30 -5.36 -8.39
CA GLY A 94 -8.72 -6.45 -7.59
C GLY A 94 -9.45 -6.72 -6.26
N THR A 95 -8.94 -7.71 -5.52
CA THR A 95 -9.40 -8.06 -4.18
C THR A 95 -8.97 -7.00 -3.16
N VAL A 96 -9.88 -6.62 -2.27
CA VAL A 96 -9.61 -5.65 -1.21
C VAL A 96 -9.64 -6.38 0.11
N ASP A 97 -8.50 -6.43 0.79
CA ASP A 97 -8.42 -6.90 2.16
C ASP A 97 -8.66 -5.71 3.09
N SER A 98 -9.61 -5.84 4.01
CA SER A 98 -9.85 -4.90 5.09
C SER A 98 -9.71 -5.62 6.43
N GLU A 99 -9.13 -4.93 7.42
CA GLU A 99 -9.04 -5.46 8.79
C GLU A 99 -10.42 -5.58 9.45
N GLU A 100 -11.32 -4.66 9.10
CA GLU A 100 -12.72 -4.70 9.53
C GLU A 100 -13.56 -5.46 8.49
N PRO A 101 -14.48 -6.35 8.92
CA PRO A 101 -15.39 -7.02 7.99
C PRO A 101 -16.27 -5.99 7.28
N ASP A 102 -16.06 -5.84 5.96
CA ASP A 102 -16.83 -4.99 5.06
C ASP A 102 -17.86 -5.83 4.28
N ASP A 103 -18.48 -6.77 4.99
CA ASP A 103 -19.38 -7.80 4.43
C ASP A 103 -20.82 -7.29 4.30
N GLU A 104 -21.22 -6.32 5.13
CA GLU A 104 -22.57 -5.75 5.14
C GLU A 104 -22.62 -4.43 4.38
N ALA A 105 -23.45 -4.38 3.32
CA ALA A 105 -23.68 -3.15 2.59
C ALA A 105 -24.56 -2.19 3.42
N ILE A 106 -24.07 -0.96 3.61
CA ILE A 106 -24.78 0.13 4.29
C ILE A 106 -26.00 0.55 3.48
N SER A 107 -25.86 0.59 2.16
CA SER A 107 -26.97 0.88 1.26
C SER A 107 -26.88 0.07 -0.02
N VAL A 108 -28.06 -0.30 -0.53
CA VAL A 108 -28.23 -1.01 -1.79
C VAL A 108 -29.24 -0.27 -2.63
N GLU A 109 -28.79 0.31 -3.73
CA GLU A 109 -29.62 1.03 -4.69
C GLU A 109 -29.80 0.19 -5.95
N ARG A 110 -31.06 0.00 -6.39
CA ARG A 110 -31.38 -0.69 -7.63
C ARG A 110 -31.77 0.31 -8.71
N GLY A 111 -30.99 0.38 -9.78
CA GLY A 111 -31.28 1.20 -10.94
C GLY A 111 -32.42 0.63 -11.77
N GLN A 112 -33.04 1.49 -12.57
CA GLN A 112 -34.14 1.10 -13.48
C GLN A 112 -33.69 0.07 -14.53
N ASP A 113 -32.40 0.07 -14.87
CA ASP A 113 -31.77 -0.85 -15.81
C ASP A 113 -31.41 -2.23 -15.18
N GLY A 114 -31.85 -2.48 -13.95
CA GLY A 114 -31.52 -3.70 -13.20
C GLY A 114 -30.12 -3.70 -12.56
N THR A 115 -29.30 -2.67 -12.76
CA THR A 115 -27.99 -2.56 -12.10
C THR A 115 -28.13 -2.32 -10.60
N VAL A 116 -27.32 -3.00 -9.80
CA VAL A 116 -27.31 -2.88 -8.33
C VAL A 116 -26.06 -2.14 -7.90
N THR A 117 -26.22 -1.05 -7.15
CA THR A 117 -25.10 -0.34 -6.50
C THR A 117 -25.13 -0.66 -5.01
N LYS A 118 -24.06 -1.29 -4.51
CA LYS A 118 -23.85 -1.56 -3.09
C LYS A 118 -22.80 -0.59 -2.55
N VAL A 119 -23.11 0.10 -1.47
CA VAL A 119 -22.20 1.00 -0.78
C VAL A 119 -21.84 0.38 0.56
N TYR A 120 -20.54 0.31 0.81
CA TYR A 120 -19.93 -0.16 2.05
C TYR A 120 -19.14 1.00 2.69
N ASN A 121 -18.41 0.76 3.78
CA ASN A 121 -17.69 1.82 4.49
C ASN A 121 -16.59 2.45 3.63
N TYR A 122 -15.78 1.60 3.01
CA TYR A 122 -14.63 2.00 2.21
C TYR A 122 -14.72 1.54 0.75
N ARG A 123 -15.85 0.94 0.35
CA ARG A 123 -16.00 0.37 -0.98
C ARG A 123 -17.36 0.72 -1.57
N ARG A 124 -17.40 0.94 -2.87
CA ARG A 124 -18.62 1.08 -3.66
C ARG A 124 -18.55 0.12 -4.83
N VAL A 125 -19.52 -0.78 -4.90
CA VAL A 125 -19.58 -1.84 -5.91
C VAL A 125 -20.81 -1.62 -6.76
N ARG A 126 -20.66 -1.71 -8.08
CA ARG A 126 -21.76 -1.70 -9.03
C ARG A 126 -21.76 -3.03 -9.79
N GLU A 127 -22.88 -3.73 -9.73
CA GLU A 127 -23.13 -5.02 -10.37
C GLU A 127 -24.24 -4.89 -11.42
N ALA A 128 -24.17 -5.74 -12.44
CA ALA A 128 -25.23 -5.93 -13.42
C ALA A 128 -26.36 -6.79 -12.86
N ALA A 129 -27.47 -6.90 -13.59
CA ALA A 129 -28.65 -7.66 -13.17
C ALA A 129 -28.39 -9.17 -12.98
N ASP A 130 -27.34 -9.69 -13.64
CA ASP A 130 -26.86 -11.08 -13.55
C ASP A 130 -25.84 -11.30 -12.42
N GLY A 131 -25.50 -10.26 -11.66
CA GLY A 131 -24.48 -10.30 -10.60
C GLY A 131 -23.05 -10.05 -11.09
N THR A 132 -22.83 -9.77 -12.39
CA THR A 132 -21.50 -9.46 -12.92
C THR A 132 -21.02 -8.11 -12.40
N LEU A 133 -19.77 -8.05 -11.89
CA LEU A 133 -19.16 -6.80 -11.43
C LEU A 133 -18.94 -5.84 -12.62
N ILE A 134 -19.58 -4.67 -12.58
CA ILE A 134 -19.41 -3.60 -13.58
C ILE A 134 -18.24 -2.69 -13.18
N SER A 135 -18.21 -2.27 -11.92
CA SER A 135 -17.12 -1.46 -11.38
C SER A 135 -17.06 -1.52 -9.86
N GLN A 136 -15.85 -1.41 -9.33
CA GLN A 136 -15.60 -1.29 -7.92
C GLN A 136 -14.72 -0.05 -7.68
N TYR A 137 -15.11 0.77 -6.72
CA TYR A 137 -14.34 1.91 -6.24
C TYR A 137 -14.00 1.71 -4.77
N ILE A 138 -12.78 2.10 -4.39
CA ILE A 138 -12.31 2.09 -3.01
C ILE A 138 -12.11 3.52 -2.56
N ARG A 139 -12.57 3.81 -1.34
CA ARG A 139 -12.29 5.06 -0.64
C ARG A 139 -10.95 4.93 0.07
N THR A 140 -9.97 5.69 -0.39
CA THR A 140 -8.61 5.67 0.15
C THR A 140 -7.99 7.08 0.08
N THR A 141 -6.71 7.22 0.38
CA THR A 141 -5.95 8.47 0.25
C THR A 141 -4.83 8.32 -0.77
N THR A 142 -4.36 9.43 -1.34
CA THR A 142 -3.24 9.38 -2.29
C THR A 142 -1.96 8.84 -1.65
N GLY A 143 -1.72 9.14 -0.37
CA GLY A 143 -0.57 8.60 0.35
C GLY A 143 -0.62 7.07 0.52
N ARG A 144 -1.79 6.50 0.82
CA ARG A 144 -1.98 5.03 0.85
C ARG A 144 -1.78 4.40 -0.53
N ILE A 145 -2.20 5.08 -1.60
CA ILE A 145 -1.96 4.62 -2.97
C ILE A 145 -0.47 4.57 -3.28
N ILE A 146 0.27 5.64 -2.98
CA ILE A 146 1.73 5.72 -3.22
C ILE A 146 2.45 4.60 -2.45
N TYR A 147 2.10 4.40 -1.18
CA TYR A 147 2.68 3.35 -0.35
C TYR A 147 2.44 1.93 -0.92
N ASN A 148 1.19 1.61 -1.25
CA ASN A 148 0.85 0.29 -1.79
C ASN A 148 1.44 0.04 -3.17
N LYS A 149 1.46 1.07 -4.03
CA LYS A 149 2.07 0.98 -5.36
C LYS A 149 3.56 0.67 -5.26
N ALA A 150 4.29 1.37 -4.39
CA ALA A 150 5.72 1.11 -4.18
C ALA A 150 5.98 -0.34 -3.75
N ILE A 151 5.16 -0.88 -2.84
CA ILE A 151 5.27 -2.29 -2.41
C ILE A 151 4.98 -3.24 -3.58
N GLN A 152 3.88 -3.03 -4.31
CA GLN A 152 3.49 -3.90 -5.42
C GLN A 152 4.55 -3.92 -6.53
N GLU A 153 5.11 -2.76 -6.89
CA GLU A 153 6.19 -2.68 -7.88
C GLU A 153 7.43 -3.49 -7.44
N THR A 154 7.79 -3.43 -6.15
CA THR A 154 8.93 -4.21 -5.62
C THR A 154 8.68 -5.70 -5.48
N LEU A 155 7.41 -6.14 -5.35
CA LEU A 155 7.06 -7.56 -5.28
C LEU A 155 7.06 -8.23 -6.66
N ILE A 156 6.90 -7.45 -7.73
CA ILE A 156 6.83 -7.94 -9.11
C ILE A 156 8.22 -7.90 -9.79
N SER A 157 9.14 -7.05 -9.30
CA SER A 157 10.51 -6.92 -9.81
C SER A 157 11.45 -8.03 -9.34
#